data_AF-A0A662GSS2-F1
#
_entry.id   AF-A0A662GSS2-F1
#
_cell.length_a   1.000
_cell.length_b   1.000
_cell.length_c   1.000
_cell.angle_alpha   90.00
_cell.angle_beta   90.00
_cell.angle_gamma   90.00
#
_symmetry.space_group_name_H-M   'P 1'
#
loop_
_entity.id
_entity.type
_entity.pdbx_description
1 polymer ?
#
loop_
_entity_poly.entity_id
_entity_poly.type
_entity_poly.pdbx_seq_one_letter_code
_entity_poly.pdbx_strand_id
1 'polypeptide(L)'
;REDEVAARSVGINTVLVKIVAFMLSAILNSIAGFLYVTYIRYIDPYVAFGLDISLIQALLTIMGGAGTVWGPVLGTVILIPLLELFRVYFVKFSGINYMLHGALLMIIILLMPQGAISIVRRLIKWLKS
;
A
#
# COMPACT_ATOMS: atom_id res chain seq x y z
N ARG A 1 8.27 16.50 15.64
CA ARG A 1 9.59 16.58 16.34
C ARG A 1 9.51 17.49 17.55
N GLU A 2 8.85 18.64 17.43
CA GLU A 2 8.58 19.56 18.55
C GLU A 2 7.69 18.92 19.62
N ASP A 3 6.69 18.12 19.22
CA ASP A 3 5.79 17.42 20.15
C ASP A 3 6.50 16.41 21.06
N GLU A 4 7.62 15.83 20.61
CA GLU A 4 8.35 14.82 21.38
C GLU A 4 9.15 15.44 22.52
N VAL A 5 9.70 16.63 22.30
CA VAL A 5 10.42 17.39 23.33
C VAL A 5 9.43 17.90 24.39
N ALA A 6 8.25 18.37 23.96
CA ALA A 6 7.17 18.79 24.85
C ALA A 6 6.55 17.61 25.63
N ALA A 7 6.38 16.43 25.03
CA ALA A 7 5.88 15.26 25.74
C ALA A 7 6.88 14.77 26.82
N ARG A 8 8.19 14.82 26.53
CA ARG A 8 9.22 14.47 27.53
C ARG A 8 9.28 15.44 28.70
N SER A 9 9.02 16.74 28.50
CA SER A 9 9.01 17.72 29.59
C SER A 9 7.83 17.58 30.54
N VAL A 10 6.74 16.93 30.11
CA VAL A 10 5.57 16.56 30.96
C VAL A 10 5.75 15.17 31.60
N GLY A 11 6.91 14.53 31.44
CA GLY A 11 7.22 13.21 32.01
C GLY A 11 6.67 12.03 31.21
N ILE A 12 6.16 12.24 29.99
CA ILE A 12 5.68 11.16 29.12
C ILE A 12 6.89 10.44 28.52
N ASN A 13 6.96 9.12 28.73
CA ASN A 13 7.97 8.29 28.09
C ASN A 13 7.62 8.09 26.60
N THR A 14 8.15 8.98 25.75
CA THR A 14 7.89 8.93 24.30
C THR A 14 8.44 7.67 23.63
N VAL A 15 9.43 7.01 24.24
CA VAL A 15 9.97 5.74 23.75
C VAL A 15 8.95 4.62 23.93
N LEU A 16 8.35 4.50 25.13
CA LEU A 16 7.31 3.50 25.39
C LEU A 16 6.09 3.68 24.47
N VAL A 17 5.61 4.92 24.29
CA VAL A 17 4.47 5.19 23.42
C VAL A 17 4.75 4.78 21.97
N LYS A 18 5.95 5.07 21.46
CA LYS A 18 6.36 4.65 20.11
C LYS A 18 6.49 3.13 19.99
N ILE A 19 7.07 2.46 21.00
CA ILE A 19 7.19 1.00 21.02
C ILE A 19 5.80 0.35 21.02
N VAL A 20 4.85 0.84 21.83
CA VAL A 20 3.49 0.33 21.85
C VAL A 20 2.79 0.56 20.51
N ALA A 21 2.91 1.75 19.92
CA ALA A 21 2.35 2.04 18.60
C ALA A 21 2.94 1.14 17.50
N PHE A 22 4.25 0.86 17.56
CA PHE A 22 4.92 -0.07 16.66
C PHE A 22 4.44 -1.50 16.88
N MET A 23 4.32 -1.97 18.13
CA MET A 23 3.82 -3.31 18.44
C MET A 23 2.38 -3.51 17.94
N LEU A 24 1.50 -2.52 18.13
CA LEU A 24 0.13 -2.59 17.61
C LEU A 24 0.11 -2.70 16.07
N SER A 25 0.96 -1.93 15.39
CA SER A 25 1.11 -1.99 13.93
C SER A 25 1.67 -3.34 13.47
N ALA A 26 2.66 -3.88 14.19
CA ALA A 26 3.28 -5.16 13.90
C ALA A 26 2.29 -6.33 14.05
N ILE A 27 1.44 -6.32 15.08
CA ILE A 27 0.40 -7.33 15.28
C ILE A 27 -0.55 -7.37 14.08
N LEU A 28 -1.05 -6.21 13.64
CA LEU A 28 -1.93 -6.13 12.48
C LEU A 28 -1.24 -6.65 11.21
N ASN A 29 0.04 -6.30 11.01
CA ASN A 29 0.80 -6.76 9.86
C ASN A 29 1.08 -8.28 9.90
N SER A 30 1.37 -8.84 11.08
CA SER A 30 1.59 -10.28 11.25
C SER A 30 0.34 -11.10 10.95
N ILE A 31 -0.85 -10.61 11.33
CA ILE A 31 -2.13 -11.28 11.00
C ILE A 31 -2.32 -11.31 9.47
N ALA A 32 -2.08 -10.19 8.79
CA ALA A 32 -2.16 -10.12 7.33
C ALA A 32 -1.15 -11.06 6.65
N GLY A 33 0.09 -11.09 7.12
CA GLY A 33 1.12 -11.99 6.61
C GLY A 33 0.78 -13.47 6.81
N PHE A 34 0.23 -13.83 7.98
CA PHE A 34 -0.19 -15.20 8.27
C PHE A 34 -1.32 -15.66 7.34
N LEU A 35 -2.33 -14.80 7.10
CA LEU A 35 -3.40 -15.05 6.15
C LEU A 35 -2.86 -15.23 4.73
N TYR A 36 -1.93 -14.37 4.31
CA TYR A 36 -1.31 -14.42 2.98
C TYR A 36 -0.55 -15.73 2.76
N VAL A 37 0.30 -16.14 3.71
CA VAL A 37 1.05 -17.40 3.63
C VAL A 37 0.11 -18.61 3.56
N THR A 38 -0.96 -18.60 4.36
CA THR A 38 -1.96 -19.68 4.38
C THR A 38 -2.72 -19.75 3.05
N TYR A 39 -2.95 -18.60 2.40
CA TYR A 39 -3.59 -18.52 1.09
C TYR A 39 -2.72 -19.10 -0.04
N ILE A 40 -1.44 -18.72 -0.11
CA ILE A 40 -0.54 -19.16 -1.18
C ILE A 40 -0.09 -20.62 -1.04
N ARG A 41 -0.12 -21.19 0.18
CA ARG A 41 0.26 -22.58 0.54
C ARG A 41 1.68 -23.02 0.15
N TYR A 42 2.44 -22.17 -0.52
CA TYR A 42 3.81 -22.38 -0.95
C TYR A 42 4.58 -21.07 -0.79
N ILE A 43 5.75 -21.12 -0.14
CA ILE A 43 6.60 -19.95 0.08
C ILE A 43 7.84 -20.10 -0.78
N ASP A 44 7.92 -19.30 -1.83
CA ASP A 44 9.17 -19.09 -2.56
C ASP A 44 9.85 -17.83 -2.01
N PRO A 45 11.05 -17.91 -1.40
CA PRO A 45 11.74 -16.75 -0.85
C PRO A 45 12.11 -15.72 -1.92
N TYR A 46 12.28 -16.13 -3.19
CA TYR A 46 12.54 -15.19 -4.28
C TYR A 46 11.32 -14.33 -4.61
N VAL A 47 10.12 -14.93 -4.54
CA VAL A 47 8.85 -14.21 -4.76
C VAL A 47 8.46 -13.43 -3.50
N ALA A 48 8.59 -14.03 -2.31
CA ALA A 48 8.14 -13.42 -1.05
C ALA A 48 8.98 -12.22 -0.60
N PHE A 49 10.28 -12.21 -0.90
CA PHE A 49 11.20 -11.11 -0.57
C PHE A 49 11.76 -10.40 -1.81
N GLY A 50 11.12 -10.61 -2.96
CA GLY A 50 11.50 -9.98 -4.21
C GLY A 50 11.34 -8.45 -4.16
N LEU A 51 12.14 -7.77 -4.99
CA LEU A 51 12.06 -6.32 -5.16
C LEU A 51 10.70 -5.90 -5.73
N ASP A 52 10.08 -6.75 -6.53
CA ASP A 52 8.76 -6.58 -7.11
C ASP A 52 7.67 -6.35 -6.05
N ILE A 53 7.59 -7.18 -5.02
CA ILE A 53 6.60 -7.00 -3.93
C ILE A 53 6.89 -5.71 -3.15
N SER A 54 8.17 -5.45 -2.84
CA SER A 54 8.58 -4.26 -2.09
C SER A 54 8.23 -2.97 -2.85
N LEU A 55 8.48 -2.95 -4.16
CA LEU A 55 8.14 -1.83 -5.03
C LEU A 55 6.63 -1.65 -5.14
N ILE A 56 5.86 -2.73 -5.35
CA ILE A 56 4.41 -2.64 -5.42
C ILE A 56 3.82 -2.10 -4.11
N GLN A 57 4.29 -2.56 -2.95
CA GLN A 57 3.83 -2.07 -1.64
C GLN A 57 4.17 -0.58 -1.42
N ALA A 58 5.39 -0.17 -1.76
CA ALA A 58 5.79 1.24 -1.70
C ALA A 58 4.94 2.09 -2.66
N LEU A 59 4.73 1.62 -3.89
CA LEU A 59 3.92 2.30 -4.90
C LEU A 59 2.45 2.43 -4.48
N LEU A 60 1.83 1.37 -3.98
CA LEU A 60 0.45 1.42 -3.47
C LEU A 60 0.30 2.44 -2.33
N THR A 61 1.33 2.55 -1.47
CA THR A 61 1.34 3.51 -0.36
C THR A 61 1.51 4.94 -0.85
N ILE A 62 2.46 5.18 -1.77
CA ILE A 62 2.74 6.51 -2.34
C ILE A 62 1.56 6.98 -3.20
N MET A 63 1.05 6.10 -4.05
CA MET A 63 -0.09 6.35 -4.93
C MET A 63 -1.41 6.38 -4.16
N GLY A 64 -1.51 5.78 -2.98
CA GLY A 64 -2.63 6.02 -2.08
C GLY A 64 -2.63 7.44 -1.49
N GLY A 65 -1.45 8.06 -1.34
CA GLY A 65 -1.26 9.41 -0.82
C GLY A 65 -0.31 9.41 0.36
N ALA A 66 0.98 9.68 0.09
CA ALA A 66 2.02 9.81 1.10
C ALA A 66 1.70 10.97 2.06
N GLY A 67 1.25 10.64 3.27
CA GLY A 67 0.96 11.63 4.32
C GLY A 67 -0.46 11.57 4.93
N THR A 68 -1.33 10.66 4.48
CA THR A 68 -2.64 10.44 5.11
C THR A 68 -2.83 8.98 5.49
N VAL A 69 -3.38 8.69 6.67
CA VAL A 69 -3.65 7.31 7.14
C VAL A 69 -4.63 6.59 6.21
N TRP A 70 -5.60 7.33 5.66
CA TRP A 70 -6.64 6.79 4.77
C TRP A 70 -6.22 6.65 3.30
N GLY A 71 -5.13 7.30 2.90
CA GLY A 71 -4.66 7.28 1.52
C GLY A 71 -4.23 5.92 1.02
N PRO A 72 -3.29 5.25 1.71
CA PRO A 72 -2.88 3.89 1.37
C PRO A 72 -4.05 2.90 1.35
N VAL A 73 -5.01 3.03 2.28
CA VAL A 73 -6.20 2.17 2.33
C VAL A 73 -7.03 2.31 1.06
N LEU A 74 -7.37 3.54 0.66
CA LEU A 74 -8.15 3.80 -0.55
C LEU A 74 -7.38 3.46 -1.83
N GLY A 75 -6.08 3.74 -1.86
CA GLY A 75 -5.18 3.35 -2.95
C GLY A 75 -5.20 1.84 -3.15
N THR A 76 -4.94 1.07 -2.10
CA THR A 76 -4.95 -0.39 -2.13
C THR A 76 -6.31 -0.95 -2.55
N VAL A 77 -7.42 -0.44 -1.98
CA VAL A 77 -8.78 -0.93 -2.30
C VAL A 77 -9.16 -0.70 -3.77
N ILE A 78 -8.68 0.37 -4.41
CA ILE A 78 -9.02 0.66 -5.81
C ILE A 78 -8.04 -0.03 -6.76
N LEU A 79 -6.74 0.02 -6.45
CA LEU A 79 -5.68 -0.39 -7.35
C LEU A 79 -5.49 -1.89 -7.38
N ILE A 80 -5.61 -2.59 -6.25
CA ILE A 80 -5.45 -4.05 -6.23
C ILE A 80 -6.52 -4.72 -7.11
N PRO A 81 -7.84 -4.44 -6.97
CA PRO A 81 -8.84 -5.07 -7.83
C PRO A 81 -8.64 -4.73 -9.30
N LEU A 82 -8.22 -3.50 -9.61
CA LEU A 82 -7.94 -3.09 -10.99
C LEU A 82 -6.79 -3.90 -11.59
N LEU A 83 -5.69 -4.06 -10.86
CA LEU A 83 -4.55 -4.89 -11.27
C LEU A 83 -4.94 -6.36 -11.40
N GLU A 84 -5.76 -6.86 -10.47
CA GLU A 84 -6.26 -8.24 -10.44
C GLU A 84 -7.16 -8.54 -11.66
N LEU A 85 -8.10 -7.65 -11.98
CA LEU A 85 -8.97 -7.73 -13.15
C LEU A 85 -8.14 -7.80 -14.42
N PHE A 86 -7.17 -6.90 -14.58
CA PHE A 86 -6.26 -6.94 -15.71
C PHE A 86 -5.47 -8.25 -15.76
N ARG A 87 -5.00 -8.77 -14.62
CA ARG A 87 -4.35 -10.08 -14.58
C ARG A 87 -5.25 -11.15 -15.19
N VAL A 88 -6.48 -11.27 -14.70
CA VAL A 88 -7.44 -12.30 -15.15
C VAL A 88 -7.75 -12.17 -16.64
N TYR A 89 -7.90 -10.97 -17.17
CA TYR A 89 -8.16 -10.75 -18.61
C TYR A 89 -6.96 -11.09 -19.51
N PHE A 90 -5.73 -10.82 -19.07
CA PHE A 90 -4.52 -10.99 -19.89
C PHE A 90 -3.78 -12.32 -19.69
N VAL A 91 -4.18 -13.14 -18.70
CA VAL A 91 -3.60 -14.48 -18.39
C VAL A 91 -3.52 -15.42 -19.59
N LYS A 92 -4.35 -15.23 -20.63
CA LYS A 92 -4.34 -16.08 -21.84
C LYS A 92 -3.04 -16.02 -22.66
N PHE A 93 -2.20 -14.99 -22.51
CA PHE A 93 -0.93 -14.86 -23.23
C PHE A 93 0.25 -15.29 -22.34
N SER A 94 0.45 -16.60 -22.19
CA SER A 94 1.52 -17.18 -21.37
C SER A 94 2.91 -16.80 -21.91
N GLY A 95 3.68 -16.02 -21.12
CA GLY A 95 5.03 -15.56 -21.42
C GLY A 95 5.23 -14.05 -21.28
N ILE A 96 4.23 -13.24 -21.64
CA ILE A 96 4.33 -11.76 -21.63
C ILE A 96 3.64 -11.15 -20.38
N ASN A 97 3.00 -11.99 -19.56
CA ASN A 97 2.20 -11.57 -18.40
C ASN A 97 2.93 -10.57 -17.49
N TYR A 98 4.19 -10.80 -17.11
CA TYR A 98 4.94 -9.90 -16.23
C TYR A 98 5.28 -8.55 -16.91
N MET A 99 5.59 -8.56 -18.21
CA MET A 99 5.89 -7.34 -18.97
C MET A 99 4.64 -6.48 -19.17
N LEU A 100 3.49 -7.12 -19.41
CA LEU A 100 2.17 -6.47 -19.47
C LEU A 100 1.77 -5.86 -18.11
N HIS A 101 2.04 -6.55 -17.00
CA HIS A 101 1.80 -5.99 -15.66
C HIS A 101 2.70 -4.79 -15.38
N GLY A 102 3.99 -4.87 -15.73
CA GLY A 102 4.91 -3.74 -15.59
C GLY A 102 4.51 -2.54 -16.44
N ALA A 103 4.12 -2.77 -17.70
CA ALA A 103 3.61 -1.71 -18.58
C ALA A 103 2.30 -1.11 -18.07
N LEU A 104 1.38 -1.93 -17.56
CA LEU A 104 0.14 -1.46 -16.95
C LEU A 104 0.41 -0.61 -15.71
N LEU A 105 1.29 -1.05 -14.82
CA LEU A 105 1.72 -0.26 -13.67
C LEU A 105 2.31 1.07 -14.12
N MET A 106 3.16 1.07 -15.15
CA MET A 106 3.75 2.29 -15.71
C MET A 106 2.67 3.23 -16.29
N ILE A 107 1.68 2.68 -17.00
CA ILE A 107 0.54 3.45 -17.53
C ILE A 107 -0.31 4.02 -16.39
N ILE A 108 -0.61 3.24 -15.35
CA ILE A 108 -1.37 3.71 -14.18
C ILE A 108 -0.60 4.82 -13.47
N ILE A 109 0.71 4.68 -13.30
CA ILE A 109 1.56 5.72 -12.70
C ILE A 109 1.58 7.00 -13.56
N LEU A 110 1.67 6.86 -14.89
CA LEU A 110 1.66 7.99 -15.82
C LEU A 110 0.30 8.69 -15.89
N LEU A 111 -0.80 7.94 -15.83
CA LEU A 111 -2.16 8.48 -15.89
C LEU A 111 -2.63 9.03 -14.53
N MET A 112 -2.12 8.50 -13.42
CA MET A 112 -2.54 8.84 -12.05
C MET A 112 -1.36 9.22 -11.13
N PRO A 113 -0.49 10.18 -11.52
CA PRO A 113 0.74 10.52 -10.79
C PRO A 113 0.50 11.18 -9.43
N GLN A 114 -0.70 11.72 -9.19
CA GLN A 114 -1.09 12.32 -7.91
C GLN A 114 -1.78 11.33 -6.95
N GLY A 115 -1.88 10.07 -7.36
CA GLY A 115 -2.46 9.02 -6.55
C GLY A 115 -3.99 9.00 -6.50
N ALA A 116 -4.56 7.89 -6.00
CA ALA A 116 -6.00 7.69 -5.82
C ALA A 116 -6.64 8.76 -4.91
N ILE A 117 -5.85 9.37 -4.01
CA ILE A 117 -6.29 10.49 -3.17
C ILE A 117 -6.75 11.70 -4.00
N SER A 118 -6.17 11.91 -5.19
CA SER A 118 -6.52 13.03 -6.06
C SER A 118 -7.94 12.89 -6.64
N ILE A 119 -8.36 11.66 -6.96
CA ILE A 119 -9.70 11.35 -7.46
C ILE A 119 -10.74 11.45 -6.35
N VAL A 120 -10.43 10.94 -5.16
CA VAL A 120 -11.32 11.06 -4.00
C VAL A 120 -11.48 12.53 -3.58
N ARG A 121 -10.41 13.32 -3.57
CA ARG A 121 -10.50 14.78 -3.33
C ARG A 121 -11.30 15.50 -4.40
N ARG A 122 -11.20 15.09 -5.66
CA ARG A 122 -11.94 15.70 -6.78
C ARG A 122 -13.43 15.33 -6.75
N LEU A 123 -13.77 14.07 -6.42
CA LEU A 123 -15.14 13.60 -6.19
C LEU A 123 -15.80 14.27 -4.99
N ILE A 124 -15.09 14.38 -3.86
CA ILE A 124 -15.60 15.08 -2.67
C ILE A 124 -15.81 16.56 -2.96
N LYS A 125 -14.94 17.21 -3.75
CA LYS A 125 -15.17 18.59 -4.20
C LYS A 125 -16.39 18.72 -5.12
N TRP A 126 -16.64 17.72 -5.96
CA TRP A 126 -17.77 17.72 -6.90
C TRP A 126 -19.12 17.47 -6.20
N LEU A 127 -19.13 16.66 -5.13
CA LEU A 127 -20.31 16.43 -4.28
C LEU A 127 -20.61 17.59 -3.32
N LYS A 128 -19.66 18.51 -3.11
CA LYS A 128 -19.81 19.68 -2.24
C LYS A 128 -20.05 20.98 -3.03
N SER A 129 -20.23 20.88 -4.34
CA SER A 129 -20.68 21.92 -5.27
C SER A 129 -22.05 21.56 -5.82
#